data_AF-A0A5E5AMY8-F1
#
_entry.id   AF-A0A5E5AMY8-F1
#
_cell.length_a   1.000
_cell.length_b   1.000
_cell.length_c   1.000
_cell.angle_alpha   90.00
_cell.angle_beta   90.00
_cell.angle_gamma   90.00
#
_symmetry.space_group_name_H-M   'P 1'
#
loop_
_entity.id
_entity.type
_entity.pdbx_description
1 polymer ?
#
loop_
_entity_poly.entity_id
_entity_poly.type
_entity_poly.pdbx_seq_one_letter_code
_entity_poly.pdbx_strand_id
1 'polypeptide(L)'
;MNIGQAAQASGVTAKMIRYYESIGLMPPSPRSEAGYRRYGEQDLHLLRFIRQARRLGFGIDQIRQLLALWQDRGRSSAQVKALAQTHVDELNQRIGELVAMRDTLSHLAMHCHGDDRPDCPILEGLAAAELPGNLAVKGESGSNTMAACGTAAHSTSAPDAAATGTANGGPVGEGDAQVARHVP
;
A
#
# COMPACT_ATOMS: atom_id res chain seq x y z
N MET A 1 -21.25 21.47 8.49
CA MET A 1 -19.85 21.83 8.17
C MET A 1 -19.53 21.47 6.72
N ASN A 2 -18.56 22.14 6.09
CA ASN A 2 -18.09 21.79 4.73
C ASN A 2 -17.13 20.58 4.76
N ILE A 3 -16.73 20.06 3.59
CA ILE A 3 -15.85 18.87 3.51
C ILE A 3 -14.45 19.10 4.11
N GLY A 4 -13.91 20.31 4.02
CA GLY A 4 -12.60 20.65 4.59
C GLY A 4 -12.64 20.64 6.11
N GLN A 5 -13.68 21.23 6.70
CA GLN A 5 -13.95 21.19 8.13
C GLN A 5 -14.19 19.76 8.62
N ALA A 6 -14.96 18.96 7.87
CA ALA A 6 -15.21 17.57 8.20
C ALA A 6 -13.92 16.74 8.17
N ALA A 7 -13.05 16.99 7.17
CA ALA A 7 -11.77 16.32 7.06
C ALA A 7 -10.86 16.62 8.25
N GLN A 8 -10.77 17.89 8.65
CA GLN A 8 -9.98 18.29 9.83
C GLN A 8 -10.54 17.69 11.12
N ALA A 9 -11.86 17.73 11.32
CA ALA A 9 -12.51 17.25 12.54
C ALA A 9 -12.50 15.71 12.69
N SER A 10 -12.53 14.98 11.57
CA SER A 10 -12.48 13.50 11.59
C SER A 10 -11.07 12.94 11.47
N GLY A 11 -10.12 13.73 10.96
CA GLY A 11 -8.78 13.27 10.58
C GLY A 11 -8.77 12.34 9.37
N VAL A 12 -9.80 12.40 8.52
CA VAL A 12 -9.90 11.71 7.23
C VAL A 12 -9.75 12.74 6.13
N THR A 13 -8.93 12.49 5.11
CA THR A 13 -8.73 13.48 4.04
C THR A 13 -10.01 13.68 3.22
N ALA A 14 -10.20 14.88 2.68
CA ALA A 14 -11.37 15.18 1.83
C ALA A 14 -11.48 14.25 0.60
N LYS A 15 -10.35 13.74 0.09
CA LYS A 15 -10.31 12.72 -0.97
C LYS A 15 -10.94 11.40 -0.48
N MET A 16 -10.54 10.94 0.71
CA MET A 16 -11.08 9.71 1.30
C MET A 16 -12.55 9.83 1.69
N ILE A 17 -13.00 10.99 2.15
CA ILE A 17 -14.44 11.24 2.42
C ILE A 17 -15.24 11.03 1.13
N ARG A 18 -14.82 11.64 0.01
CA ARG A 18 -15.48 11.45 -1.30
C ARG A 18 -15.44 9.99 -1.77
N TYR A 19 -14.33 9.31 -1.53
CA TYR A 19 -14.20 7.89 -1.86
C TYR A 19 -15.16 7.01 -1.05
N TYR A 20 -15.29 7.26 0.26
CA TYR A 20 -16.23 6.53 1.12
C TYR A 20 -17.69 6.80 0.73
N GLU A 21 -18.03 8.02 0.30
CA GLU A 21 -19.33 8.31 -0.31
C GLU A 21 -19.52 7.53 -1.63
N SER A 22 -18.52 7.49 -2.52
CA SER A 22 -18.66 6.85 -3.84
C SER A 22 -18.85 5.34 -3.76
N ILE A 23 -18.28 4.69 -2.75
CA ILE A 23 -18.45 3.25 -2.50
C ILE A 23 -19.65 2.95 -1.58
N GLY A 24 -20.45 3.97 -1.22
CA GLY A 24 -21.62 3.84 -0.37
C GLY A 24 -21.31 3.34 1.05
N LEU A 25 -20.12 3.66 1.58
CA LEU A 25 -19.76 3.37 2.98
C LEU A 25 -20.30 4.44 3.94
N MET A 26 -20.58 5.63 3.40
CA MET A 26 -21.25 6.73 4.07
C MET A 26 -22.51 7.11 3.29
N PRO A 27 -23.63 7.44 3.96
CA PRO A 27 -24.80 7.99 3.29
C PRO A 27 -24.44 9.29 2.55
N PRO A 28 -25.01 9.54 1.36
CA PRO A 28 -24.71 10.76 0.62
C PRO A 28 -25.12 11.99 1.46
N SER A 29 -24.18 12.91 1.65
CA SER A 29 -24.43 14.15 2.39
C SER A 29 -25.53 14.98 1.70
N PRO A 30 -26.53 15.50 2.46
CA PRO A 30 -27.54 16.38 1.90
C PRO A 30 -26.88 17.63 1.31
N ARG A 31 -27.32 17.99 0.10
CA ARG A 31 -26.89 19.24 -0.54
C ARG A 31 -27.64 20.39 0.09
N SER A 32 -26.95 21.47 0.41
CA SER A 32 -27.59 22.74 0.76
C SER A 32 -28.32 23.32 -0.46
N GLU A 33 -29.18 24.31 -0.24
CA GLU A 33 -29.83 25.09 -1.31
C GLU A 33 -28.82 25.72 -2.27
N ALA A 34 -27.61 26.04 -1.77
CA ALA A 34 -26.48 26.54 -2.56
C ALA A 34 -25.64 25.43 -3.25
N GLY A 35 -26.08 24.16 -3.21
CA GLY A 35 -25.44 23.04 -3.90
C GLY A 35 -24.25 22.40 -3.19
N TYR A 36 -23.87 22.87 -1.99
CA TYR A 36 -22.71 22.35 -1.24
C TYR A 36 -23.09 21.17 -0.33
N ARG A 37 -22.21 20.17 -0.23
CA ARG A 37 -22.35 19.07 0.74
C ARG A 37 -22.22 19.59 2.18
N ARG A 38 -23.13 19.19 3.06
CA ARG A 38 -23.11 19.50 4.49
C ARG A 38 -22.92 18.23 5.32
N TYR A 39 -21.84 18.22 6.11
CA TYR A 39 -21.60 17.17 7.09
C TYR A 39 -22.10 17.62 8.47
N GLY A 40 -22.70 16.69 9.22
CA GLY A 40 -23.14 16.86 10.60
C GLY A 40 -22.26 16.08 11.57
N GLU A 41 -22.62 16.13 12.86
CA GLU A 41 -21.91 15.38 13.91
C GLU A 41 -21.98 13.87 13.69
N GLN A 42 -23.12 13.34 13.22
CA GLN A 42 -23.27 11.92 12.92
C GLN A 42 -22.27 11.45 11.85
N ASP A 43 -22.04 12.26 10.82
CA ASP A 43 -21.05 11.96 9.77
C ASP A 43 -19.63 11.96 10.34
N LEU A 44 -19.32 12.88 11.26
CA LEU A 44 -18.02 12.90 11.93
C LEU A 44 -17.80 11.65 12.79
N HIS A 45 -18.81 11.22 13.54
CA HIS A 45 -18.75 9.98 14.30
C HIS A 45 -18.51 8.77 13.39
N LEU A 46 -19.20 8.71 12.26
CA LEU A 46 -19.01 7.67 11.25
C LEU A 46 -17.60 7.69 10.64
N LEU A 47 -17.08 8.87 10.28
CA LEU A 47 -15.72 9.01 9.75
C LEU A 47 -14.65 8.60 10.74
N ARG A 48 -14.81 8.97 12.02
CA ARG A 48 -13.91 8.54 13.09
C ARG A 48 -13.94 7.02 13.27
N PHE A 49 -15.13 6.41 13.17
CA PHE A 49 -15.28 4.96 13.21
C PHE A 49 -14.55 4.28 12.05
N ILE A 50 -14.79 4.71 10.81
CA ILE A 50 -14.14 4.16 9.62
C ILE A 50 -12.61 4.30 9.74
N ARG A 51 -12.13 5.46 10.17
CA ARG A 51 -10.70 5.71 10.38
C ARG A 51 -10.11 4.72 11.38
N GLN A 52 -10.76 4.49 12.51
CA GLN A 52 -10.26 3.56 13.53
C GLN A 52 -10.27 2.11 13.04
N ALA A 53 -11.32 1.70 12.35
CA ALA A 53 -11.39 0.34 11.79
C ALA A 53 -10.29 0.12 10.73
N ARG A 54 -10.03 1.10 9.86
CA ARG A 54 -8.89 1.04 8.92
C ARG A 54 -7.54 0.95 9.63
N ARG A 55 -7.36 1.64 10.77
CA ARG A 55 -6.13 1.55 11.56
C ARG A 55 -5.90 0.17 12.17
N LEU A 56 -6.97 -0.59 12.44
CA LEU A 56 -6.91 -1.98 12.92
C LEU A 56 -6.74 -3.00 11.79
N GLY A 57 -6.61 -2.54 10.55
CA GLY A 57 -6.41 -3.41 9.38
C GLY A 57 -7.69 -3.99 8.79
N PHE A 58 -8.88 -3.55 9.23
CA PHE A 58 -10.12 -4.03 8.63
C PHE A 58 -10.24 -3.59 7.15
N GLY A 59 -10.65 -4.54 6.32
CA GLY A 59 -11.03 -4.31 4.92
C GLY A 59 -12.30 -3.48 4.80
N ILE A 60 -12.57 -2.94 3.61
CA ILE A 60 -13.77 -2.12 3.37
C ILE A 60 -15.06 -2.92 3.63
N ASP A 61 -15.10 -4.20 3.24
CA ASP A 61 -16.28 -5.04 3.43
C ASP A 61 -16.53 -5.38 4.90
N GLN A 62 -15.47 -5.67 5.67
CA GLN A 62 -15.56 -5.87 7.12
C GLN A 62 -16.03 -4.58 7.80
N ILE A 63 -15.56 -3.40 7.37
CA ILE A 63 -16.01 -2.11 7.90
C ILE A 63 -17.50 -1.90 7.60
N ARG A 64 -17.98 -2.27 6.41
CA ARG A 64 -19.40 -2.20 6.07
C ARG A 64 -20.25 -3.07 7.00
N GLN A 65 -19.81 -4.29 7.28
CA GLN A 65 -20.48 -5.19 8.23
C GLN A 65 -20.49 -4.61 9.64
N LEU A 66 -19.35 -4.10 10.11
CA LEU A 66 -19.24 -3.41 11.40
C LEU A 66 -20.17 -2.20 11.49
N LEU A 67 -20.32 -1.42 10.42
CA LEU A 67 -21.21 -0.27 10.37
C LEU A 67 -22.68 -0.69 10.43
N ALA A 68 -23.08 -1.73 9.69
CA ALA A 68 -24.43 -2.27 9.76
C ALA A 68 -24.77 -2.73 11.18
N LEU A 69 -23.86 -3.46 11.83
CA LEU A 69 -24.02 -3.86 13.23
C LEU A 69 -24.02 -2.66 14.18
N TRP A 70 -23.24 -1.61 13.90
CA TRP A 70 -23.18 -0.43 14.76
C TRP A 70 -24.46 0.41 14.72
N GLN A 71 -25.12 0.50 13.56
CA GLN A 71 -26.36 1.24 13.38
C GLN A 71 -27.59 0.48 13.92
N ASP A 72 -27.53 -0.85 14.01
CA ASP A 72 -28.58 -1.66 14.63
C ASP A 72 -28.56 -1.50 16.17
N ARG A 73 -29.63 -0.91 16.70
CA ARG A 73 -29.84 -0.68 18.14
C ARG A 73 -30.27 -1.95 18.89
N GLY A 74 -30.74 -2.99 18.19
CA GLY A 74 -31.16 -4.27 18.76
C GLY A 74 -30.10 -5.38 18.69
N ARG A 75 -28.88 -5.04 18.27
CA ARG A 75 -27.83 -6.03 18.01
C ARG A 75 -27.48 -6.90 19.22
N SER A 76 -27.15 -8.16 18.93
CA SER A 76 -26.38 -8.98 19.86
C SER A 76 -24.89 -8.61 19.77
N SER A 77 -24.24 -8.41 20.91
CA SER A 77 -22.78 -8.20 20.97
C SER A 77 -21.99 -9.40 20.45
N ALA A 78 -22.64 -10.57 20.35
CA ALA A 78 -22.06 -11.81 19.84
C ALA A 78 -21.56 -11.68 18.39
N GLN A 79 -22.32 -11.03 17.50
CA GLN A 79 -21.91 -10.88 16.09
C GLN A 79 -20.69 -9.96 15.95
N VAL A 80 -20.66 -8.85 16.70
CA VAL A 80 -19.50 -7.94 16.71
C VAL A 80 -18.26 -8.66 17.25
N LYS A 81 -18.42 -9.44 18.32
CA LYS A 81 -17.34 -10.24 18.90
C LYS A 81 -16.81 -11.29 17.91
N ALA A 82 -17.71 -11.99 17.22
CA ALA A 82 -17.32 -13.00 16.23
C ALA A 82 -16.47 -12.40 15.11
N LEU A 83 -16.91 -11.27 14.53
CA LEU A 83 -16.16 -10.59 13.47
C LEU A 83 -14.79 -10.10 13.95
N ALA A 84 -14.71 -9.54 15.16
CA ALA A 84 -13.45 -9.13 15.75
C ALA A 84 -12.52 -10.32 15.99
N GLN A 85 -13.04 -11.46 16.45
CA GLN A 85 -12.24 -12.66 16.70
C GLN A 85 -11.70 -13.25 15.39
N THR A 86 -12.52 -13.33 14.34
CA THR A 86 -12.06 -13.77 13.01
C THR A 86 -10.90 -12.91 12.51
N HIS A 87 -10.99 -11.59 12.63
CA HIS A 87 -9.90 -10.70 12.22
C HIS A 87 -8.64 -10.87 13.10
N VAL A 88 -8.80 -11.13 14.39
CA VAL A 88 -7.68 -11.46 15.28
C VAL A 88 -7.00 -12.76 14.82
N ASP A 89 -7.77 -13.77 14.43
CA ASP A 89 -7.22 -15.05 13.97
C ASP A 89 -6.48 -14.89 12.62
N GLU A 90 -7.02 -14.10 11.69
CA GLU A 90 -6.36 -13.71 10.44
C GLU A 90 -5.03 -12.98 10.69
N LEU A 91 -5.01 -12.04 11.64
CA LEU A 91 -3.79 -11.32 12.04
C LEU A 91 -2.77 -12.27 12.65
N ASN A 92 -3.18 -13.20 13.52
CA ASN A 92 -2.30 -14.18 14.14
C ASN A 92 -1.68 -15.11 13.09
N GLN A 93 -2.45 -15.55 12.11
CA GLN A 93 -1.92 -16.33 10.98
C GLN A 93 -0.85 -15.53 10.23
N ARG A 94 -1.13 -14.27 9.90
CA ARG A 94 -0.18 -13.42 9.19
C ARG A 94 1.09 -13.15 10.01
N ILE A 95 0.96 -12.97 11.32
CA ILE A 95 2.10 -12.84 12.23
C ILE A 95 2.95 -14.11 12.19
N GLY A 96 2.33 -15.30 12.23
CA GLY A 96 3.05 -16.57 12.13
C GLY A 96 3.86 -16.69 10.84
N GLU A 97 3.26 -16.33 9.70
CA GLU A 97 3.95 -16.30 8.41
C GLU A 97 5.12 -15.31 8.39
N LEU A 98 4.92 -14.10 8.91
CA LEU A 98 5.97 -13.07 8.99
C LEU A 98 7.11 -13.46 9.92
N VAL A 99 6.80 -14.13 11.03
CA VAL A 99 7.79 -14.68 11.97
C VAL A 99 8.62 -15.77 11.28
N ALA A 100 7.99 -16.71 10.57
CA ALA A 100 8.70 -17.75 9.85
C ALA A 100 9.64 -17.18 8.76
N MET A 101 9.17 -16.19 8.00
CA MET A 101 9.99 -15.47 7.01
C MET A 101 11.18 -14.76 7.66
N ARG A 102 10.93 -14.02 8.76
CA ARG A 102 11.98 -13.35 9.53
C ARG A 102 13.02 -14.35 10.01
N ASP A 103 12.58 -15.45 10.62
CA ASP A 103 13.48 -16.43 11.22
C ASP A 103 14.34 -17.12 10.16
N THR A 104 13.79 -17.40 8.98
CA THR A 104 14.54 -17.90 7.83
C THR A 104 15.62 -16.91 7.38
N LEU A 105 15.25 -15.63 7.19
CA LEU A 105 16.21 -14.59 6.80
C LEU A 105 17.28 -14.37 7.87
N SER A 106 16.89 -14.36 9.15
CA SER A 106 17.83 -14.25 10.27
C SER A 106 18.80 -15.42 10.31
N HIS A 107 18.32 -16.66 10.07
CA HIS A 107 19.17 -17.83 9.99
C HIS A 107 20.21 -17.71 8.86
N LEU A 108 19.77 -17.35 7.64
CA LEU A 108 20.69 -17.17 6.52
C LEU A 108 21.71 -16.04 6.77
N ALA A 109 21.26 -14.94 7.37
CA ALA A 109 22.13 -13.82 7.71
C ALA A 109 23.19 -14.19 8.76
N MET A 110 22.85 -14.99 9.77
CA MET A 110 23.80 -15.45 10.80
C MET A 110 24.92 -16.33 10.21
N HIS A 111 24.64 -17.04 9.12
CA HIS A 111 25.61 -17.92 8.47
C HIS A 111 26.40 -17.21 7.37
N CYS A 112 26.06 -15.96 7.05
CA CYS A 112 26.80 -15.14 6.10
C CYS A 112 27.96 -14.43 6.80
N HIS A 113 29.17 -14.53 6.25
CA HIS A 113 30.34 -13.84 6.79
C HIS A 113 30.32 -12.32 6.57
N GLY A 114 29.59 -11.85 5.54
CA GLY A 114 29.44 -10.42 5.25
C GLY A 114 30.73 -9.73 4.79
N ASP A 115 31.65 -10.47 4.18
CA ASP A 115 32.91 -9.97 3.62
C ASP A 115 32.89 -9.93 2.08
N ASP A 116 34.02 -9.57 1.45
CA ASP A 116 34.13 -9.43 -0.02
C ASP A 116 34.20 -10.80 -0.76
N ARG A 117 33.81 -11.90 -0.11
CA ARG A 117 33.84 -13.23 -0.71
C ARG A 117 32.59 -13.49 -1.57
N PRO A 118 32.72 -14.29 -2.66
CA PRO A 118 31.59 -14.64 -3.50
C PRO A 118 30.65 -15.68 -2.87
N ASP A 119 31.13 -16.42 -1.87
CA ASP A 119 30.38 -17.49 -1.19
C ASP A 119 29.38 -16.86 -0.22
N CYS A 120 28.11 -16.80 -0.63
CA CYS A 120 27.03 -16.16 0.13
C CYS A 120 25.91 -17.15 0.43
N PRO A 121 25.84 -17.69 1.66
CA PRO A 121 24.79 -18.63 2.08
C PRO A 121 23.37 -18.09 1.93
N ILE A 122 23.20 -16.76 1.91
CA ILE A 122 21.90 -16.12 1.65
C ILE A 122 21.45 -16.37 0.20
N LEU A 123 22.34 -16.14 -0.78
CA LEU A 123 22.01 -16.33 -2.19
C LEU A 123 21.81 -17.81 -2.52
N GLU A 124 22.62 -18.69 -1.93
CA GLU A 124 22.47 -20.14 -2.05
C GLU A 124 21.14 -20.62 -1.44
N GLY A 125 20.81 -20.16 -0.22
CA GLY A 125 19.56 -20.53 0.45
C GLY A 125 18.30 -20.04 -0.28
N LEU A 126 18.36 -18.87 -0.93
CA LEU A 126 17.28 -18.36 -1.75
C LEU A 126 17.16 -19.11 -3.10
N ALA A 127 18.27 -19.58 -3.67
CA ALA A 127 18.30 -20.31 -4.93
C ALA A 127 17.87 -21.79 -4.77
N ALA A 128 18.07 -22.39 -3.60
CA ALA A 128 17.79 -23.80 -3.31
C ALA A 128 16.31 -24.12 -3.00
N ALA A 129 15.40 -23.15 -3.16
CA ALA A 129 14.05 -23.11 -2.57
C ALA A 129 13.26 -24.45 -2.49
N GLU A 130 13.28 -25.07 -1.31
CA GLU A 130 12.05 -25.49 -0.61
C GLU A 130 11.81 -24.53 0.55
N LEU A 131 11.42 -23.29 0.24
CA LEU A 131 10.92 -22.37 1.26
C LEU A 131 9.48 -22.79 1.61
N PRO A 132 9.14 -23.04 2.89
CA PRO A 132 7.77 -23.29 3.30
C PRO A 132 6.98 -21.97 3.21
N GLY A 133 6.37 -21.71 2.05
CA GLY A 133 5.66 -20.46 1.82
C GLY A 133 4.95 -20.39 0.48
N ASN A 134 3.82 -21.09 0.36
CA ASN A 134 2.85 -20.85 -0.70
C ASN A 134 2.34 -19.39 -0.59
N LEU A 135 2.94 -18.50 -1.38
CA LEU A 135 2.51 -17.13 -1.61
C LEU A 135 1.33 -17.09 -2.61
N ALA A 136 0.19 -17.69 -2.26
CA ALA A 136 -1.07 -17.43 -2.93
C ALA A 136 -1.66 -16.11 -2.39
N VAL A 137 -1.06 -14.99 -2.80
CA VAL A 137 -1.76 -13.71 -2.76
C VAL A 137 -2.95 -13.84 -3.72
N LYS A 138 -4.16 -14.00 -3.19
CA LYS A 138 -5.41 -13.90 -3.97
C LYS A 138 -5.52 -12.47 -4.52
N GLY A 139 -4.89 -12.24 -5.67
CA GLY A 139 -5.21 -11.12 -6.54
C GLY A 139 -6.57 -11.39 -7.17
N GLU A 140 -7.58 -10.63 -6.76
CA GLU A 140 -8.86 -10.55 -7.46
C GLU A 140 -8.62 -10.05 -8.89
N SER A 141 -8.55 -10.98 -9.85
CA SER A 141 -8.52 -10.66 -11.27
C SER A 141 -9.92 -10.81 -11.84
N GLY A 142 -10.73 -9.76 -11.66
CA GLY A 142 -11.97 -9.57 -12.41
C GLY A 142 -11.71 -8.72 -13.65
N SER A 143 -11.57 -9.33 -14.83
CA SER A 143 -12.15 -8.84 -16.08
C SER A 143 -11.95 -9.84 -17.24
N ASN A 144 -13.04 -10.51 -17.64
CA ASN A 144 -13.27 -10.94 -19.03
C ASN A 144 -13.48 -9.65 -19.87
N THR A 145 -13.08 -9.48 -21.14
CA THR A 145 -13.48 -10.28 -22.32
C THR A 145 -12.70 -9.80 -23.56
N MET A 146 -12.33 -10.78 -24.39
CA MET A 146 -12.02 -10.86 -25.83
C MET A 146 -12.22 -9.69 -26.83
N ALA A 147 -11.43 -9.80 -27.93
CA ALA A 147 -11.54 -9.28 -29.33
C ALA A 147 -10.72 -8.00 -29.65
N ALA A 148 -9.88 -7.90 -30.69
CA ALA A 148 -9.65 -8.65 -31.93
C ALA A 148 -8.17 -8.43 -32.40
N CYS A 149 -7.44 -9.46 -32.85
CA CYS A 149 -7.15 -9.84 -34.25
C CYS A 149 -6.64 -8.70 -35.17
N GLY A 150 -5.39 -8.81 -35.66
CA GLY A 150 -4.99 -8.17 -36.93
C GLY A 150 -3.50 -7.97 -37.19
N THR A 151 -2.84 -9.02 -37.67
CA THR A 151 -1.81 -9.05 -38.74
C THR A 151 -0.53 -8.17 -38.70
N ALA A 152 0.59 -8.88 -38.51
CA ALA A 152 1.76 -9.02 -39.41
C ALA A 152 2.42 -7.76 -40.03
N ALA A 153 3.73 -7.61 -39.82
CA ALA A 153 4.77 -8.04 -40.78
C ALA A 153 6.14 -7.37 -40.50
N HIS A 154 7.22 -8.16 -40.65
CA HIS A 154 8.51 -7.86 -41.33
C HIS A 154 9.17 -6.48 -41.14
N SER A 155 10.49 -6.29 -41.00
CA SER A 155 11.69 -7.12 -41.05
C SER A 155 12.90 -6.17 -40.91
N THR A 156 14.07 -6.71 -40.54
CA THR A 156 15.44 -6.28 -40.98
C THR A 156 15.90 -4.83 -40.81
N SER A 157 16.95 -4.61 -39.98
CA SER A 157 18.36 -4.41 -40.42
C SER A 157 19.16 -3.58 -39.40
N ALA A 158 20.26 -4.16 -38.90
CA ALA A 158 21.44 -3.42 -38.42
C ALA A 158 22.44 -3.27 -39.60
N PRO A 159 23.64 -2.68 -39.45
CA PRO A 159 24.16 -1.69 -38.49
C PRO A 159 24.78 -0.47 -39.23
N ASP A 160 25.27 0.55 -38.52
CA ASP A 160 26.51 1.20 -38.96
C ASP A 160 27.23 1.91 -37.81
N ALA A 161 28.50 1.57 -37.66
CA ALA A 161 29.44 2.06 -36.65
C ALA A 161 30.68 2.58 -37.38
N ALA A 162 30.91 3.89 -37.36
CA ALA A 162 32.24 4.50 -37.51
C ALA A 162 32.13 6.03 -37.36
N ALA A 163 32.72 6.59 -36.30
CA ALA A 163 33.23 7.96 -36.31
C ALA A 163 34.35 8.11 -35.26
N THR A 164 35.58 8.08 -35.77
CA THR A 164 36.82 8.60 -35.18
C THR A 164 36.72 10.07 -34.80
N GLY A 165 37.40 10.49 -33.72
CA GLY A 165 37.56 11.92 -33.38
C GLY A 165 38.50 12.17 -32.20
N THR A 166 39.67 12.70 -32.51
CA THR A 166 40.88 12.90 -31.69
C THR A 166 40.79 14.08 -30.70
N ALA A 167 41.61 13.98 -29.65
CA ALA A 167 42.03 14.93 -28.60
C ALA A 167 41.93 16.45 -28.83
N ASN A 168 41.68 17.20 -27.74
CA ASN A 168 42.57 18.28 -27.26
C ASN A 168 42.12 18.95 -25.93
N GLY A 169 43.12 19.21 -25.05
CA GLY A 169 43.28 20.47 -24.32
C GLY A 169 42.56 20.69 -22.97
N GLY A 170 43.33 20.79 -21.87
CA GLY A 170 42.94 21.47 -20.61
C GLY A 170 42.87 23.01 -20.77
N PRO A 171 42.75 23.84 -19.70
CA PRO A 171 43.28 23.62 -18.35
C PRO A 171 42.32 23.96 -17.17
N VAL A 172 42.91 23.72 -15.99
CA VAL A 172 42.49 23.93 -14.60
C VAL A 172 41.95 25.35 -14.33
N GLY A 173 40.85 25.42 -13.56
CA GLY A 173 40.33 26.65 -12.96
C GLY A 173 40.05 26.45 -11.47
N GLU A 174 40.84 27.12 -10.64
CA GLU A 174 40.62 27.35 -9.21
C GLU A 174 39.26 28.03 -8.94
N GLY A 175 38.58 27.60 -7.88
CA GLY A 175 37.35 28.22 -7.40
C GLY A 175 37.08 27.85 -5.94
N ASP A 176 37.45 28.78 -5.06
CA ASP A 176 37.17 28.80 -3.63
C ASP A 176 35.69 28.54 -3.31
N ALA A 177 35.42 27.66 -2.34
CA ALA A 177 34.12 27.59 -1.66
C ALA A 177 34.30 27.23 -0.19
N GLN A 178 34.43 28.28 0.61
CA GLN A 178 34.30 28.32 2.05
C GLN A 178 32.89 27.88 2.49
N VAL A 179 32.76 26.87 3.38
CA VAL A 179 31.56 26.74 4.22
C VAL A 179 31.94 26.35 5.65
N ALA A 180 31.47 27.20 6.56
CA ALA A 180 31.67 27.20 7.99
C ALA A 180 31.08 25.98 8.71
N ARG A 181 31.80 25.51 9.73
CA ARG A 181 31.27 24.68 10.81
C ARG A 181 30.97 25.57 12.01
N HIS A 182 29.69 25.75 12.31
CA HIS A 182 29.22 26.09 13.65
C HIS A 182 27.85 25.45 13.83
N VAL A 183 27.77 24.53 14.80
CA VAL A 183 26.55 23.85 15.27
C VAL A 183 26.56 24.03 16.79
N PRO A 184 25.40 24.33 17.40
CA PRO A 184 25.26 24.96 18.72
C PRO A 184 25.70 24.11 19.92
#